data_AF-A0A8H7TTJ7-F1
#
_entry.id   AF-A0A8H7TTJ7-F1
#
_cell.length_a   1.000
_cell.length_b   1.000
_cell.length_c   1.000
_cell.angle_alpha   90.00
_cell.angle_beta   90.00
_cell.angle_gamma   90.00
#
_symmetry.space_group_name_H-M   'P 1'
#
loop_
_entity.id
_entity.type
_entity.pdbx_description
1 polymer ?
#
loop_
_entity_poly.entity_id
_entity_poly.type
_entity_poly.pdbx_seq_one_letter_code
_entity_poly.pdbx_strand_id
1 'polypeptide(L)'
;MLKSGPMCQDVPAFQPDGLFSSPMEIHHSKGSEDPALHLEWDNGASLVGENGSYHLKVPEIDLDIQVHPEKPMMLHGDGGQTLDEDKKGTSMFYYSWPRTEATGVYKGGKVTGTAWVDHEYALGGDSNQDPLALSYGWNWFSLLTSGPNKMEICVTQVINEGEIFEQYVVYHDEAGVRHEVRDFSLTSSRTWVSGHTFQNFDTCWSLKIPSLNVDLEIESITQNQELQTWLRMPSFYEGAVRFSGTWEGGPMKGYGAMELTKGTDTSRSMEQILSNATSVVRKEVDVWVPSSIRANHFKHITKVHFDSYEQDVIQKNIVEAFYMLNNRGGKNWRPMLFGAAVGMVGGNANDWRSFLVLPELVHTASLIVDDIQDESESRRGGPCVHKVLGVPTAINAGCALYFWGETIIRDNKLLTDRQRRDIYAMYFEMMRVGHAGQGLDINGMTMDKLPTLQEAEEMLARVINLHRCKSGIPAAFCGTVGALVGGGTPKQIEAMGAYVQNLGIAFQIRDDVLDVLGKVSGKNAADDLYNHKITYPVAKLFALDHPDREKWYGYWEAHDVPALVEALQSSGTIDRCNEDIQRTVREGWDLVDAITPNSYSKALFSLFAEFLIVQHY
;
A
#
# COMPACT_ATOMS: atom_id res chain seq x y z
N MET A 1 -31.56 20.39 -21.62
CA MET A 1 -31.06 20.74 -20.27
C MET A 1 -31.26 19.54 -19.36
N LEU A 2 -30.26 18.65 -19.26
CA LEU A 2 -30.06 17.60 -18.25
C LEU A 2 -28.91 16.73 -18.77
N LYS A 3 -27.68 17.21 -18.59
CA LYS A 3 -26.44 16.49 -18.85
C LYS A 3 -25.55 16.65 -17.62
N SER A 4 -24.95 15.53 -17.22
CA SER A 4 -23.86 15.36 -16.24
C SER A 4 -24.11 15.91 -14.84
N GLY A 5 -24.56 15.02 -13.95
CA GLY A 5 -24.18 15.13 -12.54
C GLY A 5 -22.66 14.94 -12.40
N PRO A 6 -22.05 15.45 -11.32
CA PRO A 6 -20.62 15.39 -11.11
C PRO A 6 -20.14 13.92 -11.07
N MET A 7 -19.17 13.62 -11.94
CA MET A 7 -18.35 12.41 -11.84
C MET A 7 -17.44 12.52 -10.60
N CYS A 8 -17.09 11.38 -10.01
CA CYS A 8 -16.26 11.22 -8.80
C CYS A 8 -14.80 11.64 -9.03
N GLN A 9 -14.55 12.86 -9.50
CA GLN A 9 -13.23 13.45 -9.59
C GLN A 9 -13.32 14.91 -9.13
N ASP A 10 -12.40 15.28 -8.24
CA ASP A 10 -12.18 16.60 -7.61
C ASP A 10 -12.87 16.88 -6.26
N VAL A 11 -13.05 15.86 -5.41
CA VAL A 11 -13.15 16.08 -3.95
C VAL A 11 -11.83 15.62 -3.32
N PRO A 12 -11.05 16.48 -2.64
CA PRO A 12 -9.87 16.03 -1.93
C PRO A 12 -10.26 14.94 -0.93
N ALA A 13 -9.52 13.83 -0.93
CA ALA A 13 -9.82 12.70 -0.07
C ALA A 13 -9.75 13.11 1.41
N PHE A 14 -10.69 12.58 2.20
CA PHE A 14 -10.64 12.66 3.66
C PHE A 14 -9.41 11.87 4.15
N GLN A 15 -8.59 12.48 5.02
CA GLN A 15 -7.38 11.87 5.58
C GLN A 15 -7.64 11.48 7.05
N PRO A 16 -8.10 10.26 7.34
CA PRO A 16 -8.42 9.85 8.71
C PRO A 16 -7.18 9.74 9.62
N ASP A 17 -6.02 9.35 9.06
CA ASP A 17 -4.80 9.07 9.84
C ASP A 17 -4.23 10.29 10.59
N GLY A 18 -4.58 11.52 10.16
CA GLY A 18 -4.14 12.76 10.81
C GLY A 18 -5.07 13.24 11.94
N LEU A 19 -6.37 12.93 11.85
CA LEU A 19 -7.41 13.62 12.62
C LEU A 19 -7.51 13.17 14.08
N PHE A 20 -7.13 11.92 14.38
CA PHE A 20 -7.33 11.31 15.70
C PHE A 20 -6.13 10.51 16.21
N SER A 21 -4.91 10.82 15.74
CA SER A 21 -3.68 10.17 16.22
C SER A 21 -3.23 10.63 17.62
N SER A 22 -3.94 11.62 18.19
CA SER A 22 -3.65 12.19 19.51
C SER A 22 -4.43 11.49 20.62
N PRO A 23 -3.90 11.46 21.86
CA PRO A 23 -4.67 11.14 23.06
C PRO A 23 -6.05 11.81 23.05
N MET A 24 -7.08 11.04 23.42
CA MET A 24 -8.45 11.52 23.56
C MET A 24 -8.79 11.58 25.04
N GLU A 25 -9.25 12.73 25.52
CA GLU A 25 -9.83 12.86 26.85
C GLU A 25 -11.35 12.71 26.77
N ILE A 26 -11.88 11.75 27.55
CA ILE A 26 -13.32 11.56 27.70
C ILE A 26 -13.74 12.26 29.00
N HIS A 27 -14.47 13.35 28.86
CA HIS A 27 -15.03 14.06 30.01
C HIS A 27 -16.47 13.60 30.24
N HIS A 28 -16.67 12.76 31.25
CA HIS A 28 -18.02 12.51 31.76
C HIS A 28 -18.44 13.68 32.66
N SER A 29 -19.62 14.25 32.43
CA SER A 29 -20.14 15.33 33.27
C SER A 29 -20.26 14.84 34.72
N LYS A 30 -19.41 15.38 35.61
CA LYS A 30 -19.60 15.22 37.05
C LYS A 30 -20.65 16.25 37.50
N GLY A 31 -21.92 15.83 37.50
CA GLY A 31 -22.94 16.48 38.33
C GLY A 31 -24.13 17.17 37.64
N SER A 32 -24.52 16.79 36.42
CA SER A 32 -25.84 17.15 35.85
C SER A 32 -26.65 15.91 35.52
N GLU A 33 -27.98 15.99 35.63
CA GLU A 33 -28.93 14.87 35.46
C GLU A 33 -29.03 14.30 34.03
N ASP A 34 -28.21 14.74 33.08
CA ASP A 34 -28.01 14.06 31.78
C ASP A 34 -26.52 14.14 31.35
N PRO A 35 -25.89 13.03 30.95
CA PRO A 35 -24.49 13.01 30.53
C PRO A 35 -24.36 13.23 29.02
N ALA A 36 -24.12 14.49 28.61
CA ALA A 36 -23.68 14.76 27.25
C ALA A 36 -22.33 14.08 26.95
N LEU A 37 -22.20 13.48 25.77
CA LEU A 37 -20.92 13.01 25.25
C LEU A 37 -20.04 14.23 25.04
N HIS A 38 -18.85 14.19 25.63
CA HIS A 38 -17.86 15.24 25.48
C HIS A 38 -16.49 14.60 25.22
N LEU A 39 -16.07 14.67 23.96
CA LEU A 39 -14.77 14.21 23.50
C LEU A 39 -13.94 15.41 23.06
N GLU A 40 -12.72 15.52 23.58
CA GLU A 40 -11.72 16.49 23.15
C GLU A 40 -10.43 15.75 22.77
N TRP A 41 -9.79 16.21 21.70
CA TRP A 41 -8.49 15.72 21.24
C TRP A 41 -7.43 16.81 21.34
N ASP A 42 -6.16 16.44 21.53
CA ASP A 42 -5.06 17.40 21.70
C ASP A 42 -4.88 18.38 20.52
N ASN A 43 -5.36 18.02 19.33
CA ASN A 43 -5.35 18.90 18.15
C ASN A 43 -6.46 19.95 18.14
N GLY A 44 -7.25 20.04 19.22
CA GLY A 44 -8.37 20.97 19.35
C GLY A 44 -9.64 20.53 18.63
N ALA A 45 -9.69 19.30 18.09
CA ALA A 45 -10.93 18.71 17.66
C ALA A 45 -11.84 18.40 18.87
N SER A 46 -13.14 18.51 18.67
CA SER A 46 -14.12 18.24 19.73
C SER A 46 -15.41 17.67 19.16
N LEU A 47 -16.01 16.72 19.86
CA LEU A 47 -17.36 16.23 19.61
C LEU A 47 -18.17 16.38 20.90
N VAL A 48 -19.17 17.26 20.86
CA VAL A 48 -19.99 17.58 22.04
C VAL A 48 -21.47 17.43 21.70
N GLY A 49 -22.21 16.68 22.50
CA GLY A 49 -23.65 16.58 22.30
C GLY A 49 -24.30 15.40 22.99
N GLU A 50 -25.60 15.23 22.73
CA GLU A 50 -26.41 14.18 23.32
C GLU A 50 -27.60 13.85 22.42
N ASN A 51 -28.17 12.65 22.59
CA ASN A 51 -29.44 12.25 21.99
C ASN A 51 -29.51 12.49 20.47
N GLY A 52 -28.43 12.15 19.75
CA GLY A 52 -28.35 12.29 18.29
C GLY A 52 -28.02 13.70 17.81
N SER A 53 -27.98 14.69 18.69
CA SER A 53 -27.58 16.06 18.38
C SER A 53 -26.13 16.30 18.80
N TYR A 54 -25.24 16.55 17.84
CA TYR A 54 -23.81 16.72 18.12
C TYR A 54 -23.22 17.93 17.39
N HIS A 55 -22.21 18.53 18.01
CA HIS A 55 -21.36 19.56 17.43
C HIS A 55 -19.97 18.98 17.25
N LEU A 56 -19.58 18.73 16.00
CA LEU A 56 -18.24 18.32 15.61
C LEU A 56 -17.44 19.55 15.17
N LYS A 57 -16.30 19.78 15.81
CA LYS A 57 -15.30 20.76 15.37
C LYS A 57 -13.99 20.07 15.10
N VAL A 58 -13.38 20.40 13.97
CA VAL A 58 -12.07 19.89 13.56
C VAL A 58 -11.28 21.05 12.94
N PRO A 59 -10.56 21.84 13.75
CA PRO A 59 -9.87 23.05 13.30
C PRO A 59 -8.83 22.80 12.19
N GLU A 60 -8.14 21.65 12.23
CA GLU A 60 -7.10 21.28 11.26
C GLU A 60 -7.58 21.29 9.80
N ILE A 61 -8.86 20.98 9.59
CA ILE A 61 -9.49 20.96 8.26
C ILE A 61 -10.54 22.05 8.08
N ASP A 62 -10.58 23.03 8.99
CA ASP A 62 -11.58 24.11 9.03
C ASP A 62 -13.02 23.57 8.92
N LEU A 63 -13.35 22.60 9.79
CA LEU A 63 -14.66 21.97 9.87
C LEU A 63 -15.36 22.34 11.18
N ASP A 64 -16.59 22.82 11.08
CA ASP A 64 -17.49 23.10 12.19
C ASP A 64 -18.90 22.71 11.76
N ILE A 65 -19.40 21.56 12.21
CA ILE A 65 -20.69 21.00 11.80
C ILE A 65 -21.53 20.64 13.02
N GLN A 66 -22.81 21.00 12.95
CA GLN A 66 -23.86 20.56 13.86
C GLN A 66 -24.74 19.54 13.16
N VAL A 67 -25.07 18.46 13.87
CA VAL A 67 -26.01 17.43 13.42
C VAL A 67 -27.21 17.40 14.35
N HIS A 68 -28.41 17.23 13.79
CA HIS A 68 -29.66 17.14 14.54
C HIS A 68 -30.57 16.03 13.97
N PRO A 69 -31.17 15.17 14.80
CA PRO A 69 -31.99 14.08 14.32
C PRO A 69 -33.32 14.58 13.73
N GLU A 70 -33.68 14.07 12.55
CA GLU A 70 -35.01 14.32 11.93
C GLU A 70 -36.06 13.31 12.41
N LYS A 71 -35.62 12.16 12.93
CA LYS A 71 -36.47 11.04 13.38
C LYS A 71 -36.03 10.52 14.75
N PRO A 72 -36.91 9.81 15.47
CA PRO A 72 -36.55 9.13 16.72
C PRO A 72 -35.39 8.13 16.55
N MET A 73 -34.75 7.81 17.66
CA MET A 73 -33.71 6.78 17.74
C MET A 73 -34.25 5.42 17.29
N MET A 74 -33.44 4.69 16.54
CA MET A 74 -33.70 3.32 16.12
C MET A 74 -32.86 2.35 16.96
N LEU A 75 -33.54 1.44 17.65
CA LEU A 75 -32.89 0.34 18.38
C LEU A 75 -32.65 -0.82 17.41
N HIS A 76 -31.44 -1.38 17.42
CA HIS A 76 -31.10 -2.57 16.65
C HIS A 76 -31.31 -3.85 17.47
N GLY A 77 -31.45 -5.00 16.80
CA GLY A 77 -31.66 -6.28 17.48
C GLY A 77 -32.96 -6.34 18.30
N ASP A 78 -32.93 -7.02 19.45
CA ASP A 78 -34.06 -7.06 20.39
C ASP A 78 -33.89 -5.97 21.46
N GLY A 79 -34.65 -4.89 21.34
CA GLY A 79 -34.61 -3.78 22.30
C GLY A 79 -33.26 -3.03 22.39
N GLY A 80 -32.42 -3.12 21.35
CA GLY A 80 -31.07 -2.54 21.34
C GLY A 80 -29.96 -3.58 21.49
N GLN A 81 -30.26 -4.83 21.84
CA GLN A 81 -29.27 -5.89 22.02
C GLN A 81 -29.07 -6.69 20.72
N THR A 82 -27.83 -6.73 20.22
CA THR A 82 -27.49 -7.33 18.91
C THR A 82 -26.79 -8.69 19.01
N LEU A 83 -26.24 -9.06 20.17
CA LEU A 83 -25.66 -10.38 20.44
C LEU A 83 -26.30 -11.02 21.68
N ASP A 84 -26.78 -12.24 21.49
CA ASP A 84 -27.63 -13.01 22.41
C ASP A 84 -26.82 -13.67 23.56
N GLU A 85 -27.41 -13.72 24.75
CA GLU A 85 -26.81 -14.23 26.00
C GLU A 85 -26.36 -15.69 25.92
N ASP A 86 -26.90 -16.46 24.97
CA ASP A 86 -26.58 -17.87 24.74
C ASP A 86 -25.13 -18.12 24.27
N LYS A 87 -24.37 -17.06 23.92
CA LYS A 87 -22.95 -17.13 23.58
C LYS A 87 -22.10 -16.31 24.56
N LYS A 88 -21.86 -16.89 25.74
CA LYS A 88 -20.74 -16.59 26.67
C LYS A 88 -20.47 -15.08 26.91
N GLY A 89 -21.35 -14.43 27.69
CA GLY A 89 -20.92 -13.42 28.67
C GLY A 89 -20.57 -12.02 28.16
N THR A 90 -20.93 -11.65 26.93
CA THR A 90 -20.78 -10.29 26.40
C THR A 90 -22.10 -9.88 25.71
N SER A 91 -22.83 -8.93 26.28
CA SER A 91 -24.01 -8.35 25.62
C SER A 91 -23.59 -7.10 24.85
N MET A 92 -23.78 -7.10 23.53
CA MET A 92 -23.57 -5.92 22.67
C MET A 92 -24.87 -5.16 22.49
N PHE A 93 -24.79 -3.84 22.61
CA PHE A 93 -25.89 -2.91 22.45
C PHE A 93 -25.60 -1.97 21.29
N TYR A 94 -26.60 -1.75 20.45
CA TYR A 94 -26.47 -0.91 19.26
C TYR A 94 -27.77 -0.13 19.00
N TYR A 95 -27.64 1.18 18.81
CA TYR A 95 -28.72 2.05 18.37
C TYR A 95 -28.19 3.17 17.46
N SER A 96 -29.09 3.76 16.68
CA SER A 96 -28.73 4.76 15.66
C SER A 96 -29.74 5.89 15.53
N TRP A 97 -29.28 7.07 15.12
CA TRP A 97 -30.08 8.10 14.47
C TRP A 97 -29.71 8.11 12.98
N PRO A 98 -30.41 7.32 12.17
CA PRO A 98 -30.03 7.10 10.78
C PRO A 98 -30.18 8.33 9.90
N ARG A 99 -31.05 9.26 10.31
CA ARG A 99 -31.41 10.45 9.53
C ARG A 99 -31.26 11.70 10.39
N THR A 100 -30.12 12.35 10.24
CA THR A 100 -29.84 13.64 10.89
C THR A 100 -29.59 14.71 9.85
N GLU A 101 -30.09 15.92 10.08
CA GLU A 101 -29.72 17.11 9.32
C GLU A 101 -28.33 17.57 9.79
N ALA A 102 -27.41 17.78 8.84
CA ALA A 102 -26.09 18.31 9.11
C ALA A 102 -25.98 19.72 8.52
N THR A 103 -25.58 20.71 9.33
CA THR A 103 -25.35 22.08 8.88
C THR A 103 -24.09 22.66 9.51
N GLY A 104 -23.39 23.53 8.79
CA GLY A 104 -22.16 24.11 9.33
C GLY A 104 -21.30 24.85 8.34
N VAL A 105 -20.01 24.88 8.62
CA VAL A 105 -18.95 25.49 7.82
C VAL A 105 -17.86 24.48 7.54
N TYR A 106 -17.40 24.44 6.30
CA TYR A 106 -16.21 23.70 5.87
C TYR A 106 -15.36 24.58 4.96
N LYS A 107 -14.09 24.79 5.29
CA LYS A 107 -13.15 25.64 4.53
C LYS A 107 -13.72 27.03 4.23
N GLY A 108 -14.33 27.65 5.25
CA GLY A 108 -15.00 28.95 5.17
C GLY A 108 -16.33 28.98 4.38
N GLY A 109 -16.75 27.87 3.76
CA GLY A 109 -17.99 27.74 3.02
C GLY A 109 -19.12 27.16 3.87
N LYS A 110 -20.35 27.67 3.71
CA LYS A 110 -21.53 27.04 4.34
C LYS A 110 -21.82 25.69 3.70
N VAL A 111 -22.04 24.68 4.52
CA VAL A 111 -22.39 23.32 4.10
C VAL A 111 -23.67 22.85 4.76
N THR A 112 -24.43 22.03 4.03
CA THR A 112 -25.64 21.36 4.51
C THR A 112 -25.67 19.95 3.94
N GLY A 113 -26.20 18.98 4.69
CA GLY A 113 -26.29 17.60 4.25
C GLY A 113 -27.09 16.72 5.20
N THR A 114 -26.90 15.42 5.05
CA THR A 114 -27.40 14.42 6.01
C THR A 114 -26.19 13.81 6.72
N ALA A 115 -26.34 13.51 8.00
CA ALA A 115 -25.37 12.71 8.73
C ALA A 115 -26.05 11.47 9.32
N TRP A 116 -25.21 10.55 9.78
CA TRP A 116 -25.58 9.28 10.38
C TRP A 116 -24.87 9.19 11.73
N VAL A 117 -25.60 8.86 12.79
CA VAL A 117 -25.05 8.71 14.14
C VAL A 117 -25.36 7.32 14.64
N ASP A 118 -24.31 6.59 14.97
CA ASP A 118 -24.37 5.28 15.60
C ASP A 118 -23.79 5.31 17.00
N HIS A 119 -24.29 4.45 17.88
CA HIS A 119 -23.67 4.17 19.15
C HIS A 119 -23.74 2.67 19.44
N GLU A 120 -22.57 2.05 19.51
CA GLU A 120 -22.39 0.65 19.86
C GLU A 120 -21.52 0.53 21.13
N TYR A 121 -21.91 -0.32 22.07
CA TYR A 121 -21.17 -0.58 23.30
C TYR A 121 -21.46 -1.98 23.86
N ALA A 122 -20.56 -2.51 24.67
CA ALA A 122 -20.69 -3.81 25.32
C ALA A 122 -20.89 -3.68 26.84
N LEU A 123 -21.69 -4.56 27.44
CA LEU A 123 -21.75 -4.74 28.90
C LEU A 123 -21.17 -6.10 29.30
N GLY A 124 -20.09 -6.08 30.07
CA GLY A 124 -19.44 -7.28 30.63
C GLY A 124 -18.65 -8.09 29.60
N GLY A 125 -17.45 -8.54 29.97
CA GLY A 125 -16.57 -9.36 29.13
C GLY A 125 -15.10 -8.94 29.26
N ASP A 126 -14.26 -9.88 29.67
CA ASP A 126 -12.81 -9.74 29.56
C ASP A 126 -12.49 -9.80 28.05
N SER A 127 -12.24 -8.65 27.43
CA SER A 127 -12.01 -8.51 25.96
C SER A 127 -10.85 -9.36 25.44
N ASN A 128 -10.09 -9.98 26.34
CA ASN A 128 -9.01 -10.92 26.06
C ASN A 128 -9.46 -12.35 25.72
N GLN A 129 -10.76 -12.70 25.75
CA GLN A 129 -11.19 -14.11 25.67
C GLN A 129 -12.05 -14.53 24.47
N ASP A 130 -12.35 -13.68 23.48
CA ASP A 130 -13.07 -14.16 22.28
C ASP A 130 -12.23 -14.18 21.00
N PRO A 131 -11.45 -15.25 20.76
CA PRO A 131 -10.76 -15.44 19.50
C PRO A 131 -11.71 -15.68 18.29
N LEU A 132 -13.03 -15.85 18.49
CA LEU A 132 -14.01 -16.05 17.40
C LEU A 132 -14.48 -14.74 16.75
N ALA A 133 -14.38 -13.59 17.42
CA ALA A 133 -14.82 -12.30 16.88
C ALA A 133 -14.02 -11.84 15.64
N LEU A 134 -12.84 -12.44 15.41
CA LEU A 134 -11.96 -12.17 14.28
C LEU A 134 -12.28 -13.00 13.02
N SER A 135 -13.10 -14.06 13.10
CA SER A 135 -13.37 -14.95 11.95
C SER A 135 -14.53 -14.49 11.06
N TYR A 136 -15.49 -13.77 11.63
CA TYR A 136 -16.61 -13.23 10.89
C TYR A 136 -16.27 -11.89 10.26
N GLY A 137 -16.80 -11.63 9.08
CA GLY A 137 -16.83 -10.32 8.44
C GLY A 137 -18.25 -9.94 8.08
N TRP A 138 -18.45 -8.75 7.56
CA TRP A 138 -19.76 -8.29 7.14
C TRP A 138 -19.67 -7.28 6.01
N ASN A 139 -20.71 -7.31 5.18
CA ASN A 139 -21.10 -6.19 4.35
C ASN A 139 -22.34 -5.57 4.99
N TRP A 140 -22.22 -4.34 5.45
CA TRP A 140 -23.33 -3.58 6.02
C TRP A 140 -23.55 -2.31 5.20
N PHE A 141 -24.80 -2.06 4.85
CA PHE A 141 -25.21 -0.81 4.22
C PHE A 141 -26.42 -0.27 4.94
N SER A 142 -26.44 1.04 5.09
CA SER A 142 -27.66 1.74 5.42
C SER A 142 -27.96 2.81 4.39
N LEU A 143 -29.11 2.68 3.74
CA LEU A 143 -29.53 3.48 2.59
C LEU A 143 -30.73 4.36 2.98
N LEU A 144 -30.54 5.65 2.81
CA LEU A 144 -31.53 6.69 3.05
C LEU A 144 -32.07 7.19 1.72
N THR A 145 -33.34 6.89 1.43
CA THR A 145 -33.95 7.37 0.20
C THR A 145 -34.11 8.88 0.22
N SER A 146 -34.03 9.47 -0.97
CA SER A 146 -34.28 10.89 -1.23
C SER A 146 -35.62 11.08 -1.92
N GLY A 147 -36.34 12.15 -1.58
CA GLY A 147 -37.66 12.47 -2.16
C GLY A 147 -38.78 12.47 -1.12
N PRO A 148 -40.06 12.46 -1.54
CA PRO A 148 -41.20 12.53 -0.62
C PRO A 148 -41.32 11.29 0.28
N ASN A 149 -40.86 10.12 -0.18
CA ASN A 149 -41.03 8.85 0.51
C ASN A 149 -39.69 8.45 1.16
N LYS A 150 -39.40 9.03 2.34
CA LYS A 150 -38.15 8.87 3.10
C LYS A 150 -38.11 7.52 3.85
N MET A 151 -37.65 6.48 3.17
CA MET A 151 -37.37 5.16 3.71
C MET A 151 -35.94 5.06 4.25
N GLU A 152 -35.75 4.13 5.19
CA GLU A 152 -34.46 3.65 5.69
C GLU A 152 -34.37 2.16 5.38
N ILE A 153 -33.31 1.76 4.70
CA ILE A 153 -33.07 0.38 4.26
C ILE A 153 -31.70 -0.05 4.77
N CYS A 154 -31.68 -1.00 5.69
CA CYS A 154 -30.47 -1.65 6.20
C CYS A 154 -30.26 -2.97 5.47
N VAL A 155 -29.10 -3.17 4.89
CA VAL A 155 -28.69 -4.42 4.24
C VAL A 155 -27.55 -5.00 5.05
N THR A 156 -27.72 -6.22 5.52
CA THR A 156 -26.70 -6.92 6.31
C THR A 156 -26.39 -8.26 5.67
N GLN A 157 -25.10 -8.53 5.48
CA GLN A 157 -24.59 -9.83 5.06
C GLN A 157 -23.38 -10.17 5.92
N VAL A 158 -23.50 -11.20 6.75
CA VAL A 158 -22.44 -11.75 7.61
C VAL A 158 -21.73 -12.86 6.85
N ILE A 159 -20.40 -12.79 6.84
CA ILE A 159 -19.50 -13.68 6.11
C ILE A 159 -18.67 -14.46 7.13
N ASN A 160 -18.52 -15.77 6.93
CA ASN A 160 -17.62 -16.61 7.70
C ASN A 160 -16.80 -17.47 6.74
N GLU A 161 -15.47 -17.39 6.81
CA GLU A 161 -14.56 -18.15 5.93
C GLU A 161 -14.89 -18.01 4.42
N GLY A 162 -15.35 -16.83 4.00
CA GLY A 162 -15.71 -16.52 2.61
C GLY A 162 -17.12 -16.96 2.18
N GLU A 163 -17.87 -17.65 3.05
CA GLU A 163 -19.25 -18.04 2.81
C GLU A 163 -20.24 -17.09 3.53
N ILE A 164 -21.41 -16.88 2.94
CA ILE A 164 -22.48 -16.10 3.57
C ILE A 164 -23.09 -16.95 4.70
N PHE A 165 -22.83 -16.53 5.94
CA PHE A 165 -23.36 -17.18 7.13
C PHE A 165 -24.81 -16.75 7.40
N GLU A 166 -25.07 -15.45 7.30
CA GLU A 166 -26.41 -14.88 7.45
C GLU A 166 -26.56 -13.65 6.56
N GLN A 167 -27.76 -13.41 6.05
CA GLN A 167 -28.06 -12.17 5.35
C GLN A 167 -29.54 -11.79 5.51
N TYR A 168 -29.80 -10.49 5.64
CA TYR A 168 -31.15 -9.94 5.68
C TYR A 168 -31.16 -8.46 5.26
N VAL A 169 -32.30 -7.99 4.78
CA VAL A 169 -32.62 -6.58 4.56
C VAL A 169 -33.74 -6.20 5.50
N VAL A 170 -33.56 -5.11 6.24
CA VAL A 170 -34.60 -4.50 7.07
C VAL A 170 -34.93 -3.14 6.50
N TYR A 171 -36.21 -2.82 6.33
CA TYR A 171 -36.62 -1.49 5.92
C TYR A 171 -37.91 -1.06 6.61
N HIS A 172 -38.10 0.25 6.73
CA HIS A 172 -39.36 0.83 7.18
C HIS A 172 -40.11 1.43 6.00
N ASP A 173 -41.37 1.07 5.83
CA ASP A 173 -42.25 1.65 4.82
C ASP A 173 -42.69 3.08 5.19
N GLU A 174 -43.49 3.72 4.33
CA GLU A 174 -44.01 5.07 4.57
C GLU A 174 -44.92 5.16 5.82
N ALA A 175 -45.52 4.05 6.24
CA ALA A 175 -46.33 3.98 7.45
C ALA A 175 -45.47 3.73 8.71
N GLY A 176 -44.15 3.56 8.55
CA GLY A 176 -43.21 3.27 9.63
C GLY A 176 -43.23 1.81 10.08
N VAL A 177 -43.84 0.91 9.30
CA VAL A 177 -43.86 -0.53 9.62
C VAL A 177 -42.52 -1.15 9.23
N ARG A 178 -41.92 -1.90 10.16
CA ARG A 178 -40.68 -2.66 9.92
C ARG A 178 -40.99 -3.89 9.08
N HIS A 179 -40.26 -4.06 7.99
CA HIS A 179 -40.25 -5.24 7.14
C HIS A 179 -38.86 -5.89 7.16
N GLU A 180 -38.82 -7.21 7.03
CA GLU A 180 -37.59 -7.97 6.91
C GLU A 180 -37.67 -8.90 5.71
N VAL A 181 -36.61 -8.92 4.90
CA VAL A 181 -36.53 -9.70 3.67
C VAL A 181 -35.21 -10.45 3.64
N ARG A 182 -35.27 -11.72 3.25
CA ARG A 182 -34.08 -12.59 3.17
C ARG A 182 -33.78 -13.07 1.76
N ASP A 183 -34.71 -12.90 0.82
CA ASP A 183 -34.49 -13.21 -0.59
C ASP A 183 -33.85 -12.00 -1.32
N PHE A 184 -32.54 -11.85 -1.19
CA PHE A 184 -31.81 -10.85 -1.96
C PHE A 184 -30.46 -11.36 -2.44
N SER A 185 -29.90 -10.68 -3.43
CA SER A 185 -28.51 -10.82 -3.81
C SER A 185 -27.79 -9.47 -3.69
N LEU A 186 -26.56 -9.52 -3.20
CA LEU A 186 -25.66 -8.38 -3.10
C LEU A 186 -24.32 -8.79 -3.73
N THR A 187 -23.96 -8.15 -4.84
CA THR A 187 -22.76 -8.53 -5.62
C THR A 187 -21.91 -7.31 -5.90
N SER A 188 -20.62 -7.37 -5.58
CA SER A 188 -19.64 -6.33 -5.96
C SER A 188 -19.42 -6.34 -7.47
N SER A 189 -19.38 -5.16 -8.08
CA SER A 189 -19.09 -4.97 -9.52
C SER A 189 -17.78 -4.23 -9.78
N ARG A 190 -17.20 -3.60 -8.75
CA ARG A 190 -15.96 -2.82 -8.89
C ARG A 190 -15.20 -2.78 -7.59
N THR A 191 -13.88 -2.95 -7.70
CA THR A 191 -12.96 -2.92 -6.56
C THR A 191 -11.93 -1.81 -6.71
N TRP A 192 -11.38 -1.42 -5.56
CA TRP A 192 -10.30 -0.46 -5.42
C TRP A 192 -9.25 -1.04 -4.47
N VAL A 193 -8.00 -1.02 -4.89
CA VAL A 193 -6.88 -1.43 -4.02
C VAL A 193 -6.33 -0.18 -3.38
N SER A 194 -6.20 -0.13 -2.05
CA SER A 194 -5.63 1.00 -1.30
C SER A 194 -4.16 1.23 -1.65
N GLY A 195 -3.73 2.49 -1.67
CA GLY A 195 -2.32 2.87 -1.78
C GLY A 195 -1.58 2.87 -0.45
N HIS A 196 -2.31 2.82 0.68
CA HIS A 196 -1.72 2.77 2.02
C HIS A 196 -1.37 1.33 2.40
N THR A 197 -2.38 0.45 2.37
CA THR A 197 -2.25 -0.93 2.87
C THR A 197 -2.17 -1.96 1.74
N PHE A 198 -2.34 -1.53 0.48
CA PHE A 198 -2.47 -2.42 -0.67
C PHE A 198 -3.56 -3.48 -0.52
N GLN A 199 -4.59 -3.18 0.28
CA GLN A 199 -5.76 -4.04 0.39
C GLN A 199 -6.80 -3.74 -0.66
N ASN A 200 -7.46 -4.78 -1.15
CA ASN A 200 -8.56 -4.66 -2.11
C ASN A 200 -9.90 -4.50 -1.39
N PHE A 201 -10.61 -3.42 -1.68
CA PHE A 201 -11.94 -3.11 -1.17
C PHE A 201 -12.94 -3.07 -2.30
N ASP A 202 -14.15 -3.55 -2.05
CA ASP A 202 -15.27 -3.36 -2.96
C ASP A 202 -15.74 -1.90 -2.87
N THR A 203 -16.17 -1.32 -3.99
CA THR A 203 -16.58 0.12 -4.07
C THR A 203 -17.90 0.34 -4.81
N CYS A 204 -18.43 -0.72 -5.42
CA CYS A 204 -19.71 -0.67 -6.14
C CYS A 204 -20.41 -2.02 -6.00
N TRP A 205 -21.71 -2.00 -5.72
CA TRP A 205 -22.54 -3.20 -5.53
C TRP A 205 -23.83 -3.10 -6.30
N SER A 206 -24.35 -4.25 -6.70
CA SER A 206 -25.72 -4.43 -7.16
C SER A 206 -26.50 -5.18 -6.09
N LEU A 207 -27.55 -4.54 -5.58
CA LEU A 207 -28.53 -5.10 -4.66
C LEU A 207 -29.80 -5.45 -5.43
N LYS A 208 -30.22 -6.72 -5.39
CA LYS A 208 -31.47 -7.16 -6.02
C LYS A 208 -32.35 -7.88 -5.01
N ILE A 209 -33.61 -7.49 -4.93
CA ILE A 209 -34.62 -8.13 -4.06
C ILE A 209 -35.80 -8.55 -4.94
N PRO A 210 -35.86 -9.82 -5.39
CA PRO A 210 -36.88 -10.27 -6.34
C PRO A 210 -38.31 -10.13 -5.81
N SER A 211 -38.56 -10.46 -4.54
CA SER A 211 -39.88 -10.33 -3.90
C SER A 211 -40.46 -8.92 -3.94
N LEU A 212 -39.59 -7.89 -3.98
CA LEU A 212 -39.96 -6.48 -4.00
C LEU A 212 -39.69 -5.79 -5.35
N ASN A 213 -39.27 -6.54 -6.38
CA ASN A 213 -38.88 -5.98 -7.67
C ASN A 213 -37.86 -4.81 -7.53
N VAL A 214 -36.83 -5.03 -6.70
CA VAL A 214 -35.76 -4.06 -6.42
C VAL A 214 -34.52 -4.39 -7.23
N ASP A 215 -33.92 -3.37 -7.82
CA ASP A 215 -32.60 -3.42 -8.49
C ASP A 215 -31.90 -2.09 -8.24
N LEU A 216 -30.95 -2.06 -7.31
CA LEU A 216 -30.20 -0.87 -6.91
C LEU A 216 -28.71 -1.05 -7.19
N GLU A 217 -28.09 -0.02 -7.74
CA GLU A 217 -26.65 0.14 -7.75
C GLU A 217 -26.23 1.05 -6.60
N ILE A 218 -25.31 0.57 -5.76
CA ILE A 218 -24.74 1.27 -4.62
C ILE A 218 -23.27 1.55 -4.94
N GLU A 219 -22.80 2.78 -4.76
CA GLU A 219 -21.43 3.18 -5.07
C GLU A 219 -20.87 4.04 -3.92
N SER A 220 -19.63 3.77 -3.50
CA SER A 220 -18.91 4.64 -2.57
C SER A 220 -18.78 6.07 -3.12
N ILE A 221 -19.00 7.09 -2.28
CA ILE A 221 -18.90 8.49 -2.72
C ILE A 221 -17.47 8.83 -3.12
N THR A 222 -16.49 8.32 -2.35
CA THR A 222 -15.06 8.35 -2.70
C THR A 222 -14.46 6.97 -2.49
N GLN A 223 -13.39 6.67 -3.26
CA GLN A 223 -12.66 5.42 -3.13
C GLN A 223 -11.77 5.38 -1.88
N ASN A 224 -11.38 6.54 -1.35
CA ASN A 224 -10.51 6.61 -0.17
C ASN A 224 -11.36 6.66 1.11
N GLN A 225 -11.98 5.53 1.45
CA GLN A 225 -12.77 5.34 2.68
C GLN A 225 -12.23 4.16 3.50
N GLU A 226 -10.95 3.82 3.34
CA GLU A 226 -10.27 2.86 4.21
C GLU A 226 -10.07 3.48 5.60
N LEU A 227 -10.50 2.76 6.63
CA LEU A 227 -10.17 3.04 8.01
C LEU A 227 -9.02 2.12 8.46
N GLN A 228 -7.85 2.71 8.69
CA GLN A 228 -6.69 2.03 9.26
C GLN A 228 -6.85 1.98 10.79
N THR A 229 -7.10 0.80 11.34
CA THR A 229 -7.29 0.62 12.79
C THR A 229 -6.55 -0.58 13.32
N TRP A 230 -6.15 -0.50 14.59
CA TRP A 230 -5.56 -1.58 15.36
C TRP A 230 -6.61 -2.53 15.94
N LEU A 231 -7.85 -2.05 16.09
CA LEU A 231 -8.96 -2.85 16.63
C LEU A 231 -9.37 -3.98 15.67
N ARG A 232 -9.13 -3.79 14.38
CA ARG A 232 -9.52 -4.75 13.34
C ARG A 232 -8.51 -4.77 12.19
N MET A 233 -7.69 -5.81 12.16
CA MET A 233 -6.66 -6.02 11.15
C MET A 233 -7.12 -7.00 10.06
N PRO A 234 -6.78 -6.77 8.78
CA PRO A 234 -6.05 -5.62 8.26
C PRO A 234 -7.07 -4.56 7.78
N SER A 235 -7.28 -3.44 8.47
CA SER A 235 -8.23 -2.35 8.12
C SER A 235 -9.70 -2.77 7.81
N PHE A 236 -10.60 -1.81 7.75
CA PHE A 236 -11.92 -2.03 7.14
C PHE A 236 -12.31 -0.82 6.29
N TYR A 237 -13.34 -0.97 5.46
CA TYR A 237 -13.76 0.09 4.55
C TYR A 237 -15.10 0.65 5.02
N GLU A 238 -15.10 1.91 5.42
CA GLU A 238 -16.25 2.55 6.05
C GLU A 238 -16.44 3.96 5.50
N GLY A 239 -17.67 4.27 5.10
CA GLY A 239 -18.04 5.65 4.82
C GLY A 239 -19.27 5.78 3.94
N ALA A 240 -19.38 6.93 3.29
CA ALA A 240 -20.59 7.29 2.57
C ALA A 240 -20.73 6.55 1.23
N VAL A 241 -21.97 6.21 0.90
CA VAL A 241 -22.38 5.68 -0.40
C VAL A 241 -23.48 6.55 -1.00
N ARG A 242 -23.60 6.49 -2.32
CA ARG A 242 -24.79 6.92 -3.05
C ARG A 242 -25.40 5.70 -3.73
N PHE A 243 -26.70 5.73 -3.97
CA PHE A 243 -27.35 4.65 -4.70
C PHE A 243 -28.42 5.16 -5.64
N SER A 244 -28.71 4.37 -6.67
CA SER A 244 -29.82 4.61 -7.58
C SER A 244 -30.29 3.33 -8.25
N GLY A 245 -31.54 3.29 -8.70
CA GLY A 245 -32.10 2.15 -9.40
C GLY A 245 -33.62 2.14 -9.30
N THR A 246 -34.20 0.97 -9.06
CA THR A 246 -35.64 0.80 -8.90
C THR A 246 -36.02 0.10 -7.60
N TRP A 247 -37.13 0.50 -7.01
CA TRP A 247 -37.80 -0.14 -5.87
C TRP A 247 -39.27 -0.34 -6.23
N GLU A 248 -39.78 -1.57 -6.15
CA GLU A 248 -41.14 -1.91 -6.60
C GLU A 248 -41.43 -1.44 -8.04
N GLY A 249 -40.41 -1.42 -8.90
CA GLY A 249 -40.49 -0.93 -10.29
C GLY A 249 -40.51 0.60 -10.45
N GLY A 250 -40.53 1.39 -9.37
CA GLY A 250 -40.41 2.85 -9.40
C GLY A 250 -38.95 3.32 -9.25
N PRO A 251 -38.56 4.48 -9.82
CA PRO A 251 -37.21 5.00 -9.69
C PRO A 251 -36.90 5.38 -8.24
N MET A 252 -35.73 4.98 -7.75
CA MET A 252 -35.26 5.28 -6.40
C MET A 252 -33.80 5.74 -6.42
N LYS A 253 -33.45 6.65 -5.53
CA LYS A 253 -32.09 7.10 -5.29
C LYS A 253 -31.92 7.63 -3.88
N GLY A 254 -30.67 7.73 -3.43
CA GLY A 254 -30.36 8.34 -2.15
C GLY A 254 -28.89 8.26 -1.79
N TYR A 255 -28.64 8.46 -0.51
CA TYR A 255 -27.33 8.39 0.11
C TYR A 255 -27.36 7.39 1.24
N GLY A 256 -26.20 6.95 1.69
CA GLY A 256 -26.12 5.99 2.77
C GLY A 256 -24.75 5.95 3.41
N ALA A 257 -24.63 5.05 4.37
CA ALA A 257 -23.37 4.62 4.94
C ALA A 257 -23.13 3.15 4.58
N MET A 258 -21.88 2.75 4.63
CA MET A 258 -21.46 1.38 4.40
C MET A 258 -20.27 1.07 5.28
N GLU A 259 -20.24 -0.16 5.78
CA GLU A 259 -19.12 -0.74 6.50
C GLU A 259 -18.84 -2.14 5.94
N LEU A 260 -17.59 -2.39 5.56
CA LEU A 260 -17.16 -3.64 4.97
C LEU A 260 -15.97 -4.20 5.74
N THR A 261 -16.12 -5.42 6.23
CA THR A 261 -15.03 -6.18 6.84
C THR A 261 -14.91 -7.54 6.15
N LYS A 262 -13.67 -7.98 5.90
CA LYS A 262 -13.42 -9.33 5.38
C LYS A 262 -13.29 -10.31 6.54
N GLY A 263 -14.22 -11.24 6.66
CA GLY A 263 -14.16 -12.34 7.64
C GLY A 263 -13.02 -13.27 7.28
N THR A 264 -12.26 -13.76 8.27
CA THR A 264 -10.95 -14.44 8.14
C THR A 264 -10.66 -14.91 6.73
N ASP A 265 -10.11 -13.98 5.95
CA ASP A 265 -9.62 -14.27 4.61
C ASP A 265 -8.11 -14.29 4.72
N THR A 266 -7.53 -15.32 4.13
CA THR A 266 -6.10 -15.55 3.84
C THR A 266 -5.33 -14.35 3.27
N SER A 267 -6.04 -13.25 2.95
CA SER A 267 -5.57 -11.88 2.72
C SER A 267 -4.61 -11.26 3.78
N ARG A 268 -4.36 -11.93 4.90
CA ARG A 268 -3.39 -11.49 5.93
C ARG A 268 -1.91 -11.75 5.56
N SER A 269 -1.65 -12.44 4.46
CA SER A 269 -0.29 -12.77 4.06
C SER A 269 0.34 -11.60 3.29
N MET A 270 1.61 -11.29 3.58
CA MET A 270 2.35 -10.23 2.88
C MET A 270 2.45 -10.52 1.37
N GLU A 271 2.41 -11.78 0.95
CA GLU A 271 2.36 -12.19 -0.45
C GLU A 271 1.10 -11.67 -1.15
N GLN A 272 -0.05 -11.67 -0.48
CA GLN A 272 -1.28 -11.09 -1.04
C GLN A 272 -1.18 -9.56 -1.13
N ILE A 273 -0.60 -8.90 -0.12
CA ILE A 273 -0.31 -7.46 -0.15
C ILE A 273 0.59 -7.12 -1.34
N LEU A 274 1.65 -7.90 -1.55
CA LEU A 274 2.57 -7.77 -2.69
C LEU A 274 1.87 -7.99 -4.03
N SER A 275 0.99 -8.99 -4.11
CA SER A 275 0.17 -9.27 -5.30
C SER A 275 -0.78 -8.11 -5.64
N ASN A 276 -1.44 -7.56 -4.62
CA ASN A 276 -2.31 -6.40 -4.78
C ASN A 276 -1.52 -5.14 -5.18
N ALA A 277 -0.36 -4.89 -4.54
CA ALA A 277 0.55 -3.81 -4.91
C ALA A 277 0.99 -3.94 -6.37
N THR A 278 1.32 -5.16 -6.80
CA THR A 278 1.64 -5.46 -8.21
C THR A 278 0.49 -5.09 -9.16
N SER A 279 -0.76 -5.38 -8.77
CA SER A 279 -1.94 -5.01 -9.55
C SER A 279 -2.10 -3.49 -9.68
N VAL A 280 -1.88 -2.73 -8.60
CA VAL A 280 -1.90 -1.26 -8.63
C VAL A 280 -0.80 -0.71 -9.52
N VAL A 281 0.44 -1.16 -9.33
CA VAL A 281 1.60 -0.73 -10.13
C VAL A 281 1.33 -0.99 -11.61
N ARG A 282 0.81 -2.17 -11.97
CA ARG A 282 0.48 -2.49 -13.37
C ARG A 282 -0.59 -1.58 -13.96
N LYS A 283 -1.66 -1.30 -13.22
CA LYS A 283 -2.71 -0.36 -13.66
C LYS A 283 -2.13 1.03 -13.91
N GLU A 284 -1.29 1.52 -13.01
CA GLU A 284 -0.64 2.83 -13.17
C GLU A 284 0.38 2.81 -14.33
N VAL A 285 1.16 1.73 -14.49
CA VAL A 285 2.06 1.54 -15.63
C VAL A 285 1.29 1.63 -16.94
N ASP A 286 0.13 0.98 -17.07
CA ASP A 286 -0.68 1.02 -18.31
C ASP A 286 -1.23 2.43 -18.62
N VAL A 287 -1.38 3.29 -17.61
CA VAL A 287 -1.76 4.69 -17.78
C VAL A 287 -0.59 5.52 -18.31
N TRP A 288 0.60 5.36 -17.73
CA TRP A 288 1.77 6.20 -17.99
C TRP A 288 2.67 5.68 -19.13
N VAL A 289 2.64 4.39 -19.41
CA VAL A 289 3.38 3.69 -20.48
C VAL A 289 2.43 2.70 -21.16
N PRO A 290 1.47 3.15 -22.00
CA PRO A 290 0.44 2.27 -22.54
C PRO A 290 1.02 1.11 -23.34
N SER A 291 0.41 -0.07 -23.16
CA SER A 291 0.77 -1.31 -23.88
C SER A 291 0.60 -1.25 -25.39
N SER A 292 -0.15 -0.26 -25.88
CA SER A 292 -0.24 0.09 -27.28
C SER A 292 0.04 1.58 -27.48
N ILE A 293 0.85 1.90 -28.50
CA ILE A 293 1.10 3.29 -28.87
C ILE A 293 -0.20 3.97 -29.27
N ARG A 294 -0.48 5.09 -28.59
CA ARG A 294 -1.54 6.03 -28.95
C ARG A 294 -0.86 7.27 -29.54
N ALA A 295 -1.19 7.63 -30.78
CA ALA A 295 -0.60 8.77 -31.49
C ALA A 295 -0.53 10.06 -30.63
N ASN A 296 -1.58 10.33 -29.85
CA ASN A 296 -1.64 11.50 -28.97
C ASN A 296 -0.70 11.40 -27.75
N HIS A 297 -0.48 10.19 -27.21
CA HIS A 297 0.44 9.99 -26.08
C HIS A 297 1.87 10.28 -26.52
N PHE A 298 2.34 9.64 -27.59
CA PHE A 298 3.73 9.83 -28.04
C PHE A 298 3.99 11.27 -28.47
N LYS A 299 3.06 11.90 -29.20
CA LYS A 299 3.15 13.33 -29.52
C LYS A 299 3.21 14.20 -28.26
N HIS A 300 2.51 13.83 -27.18
CA HIS A 300 2.57 14.57 -25.92
C HIS A 300 3.95 14.49 -25.26
N ILE A 301 4.57 13.30 -25.23
CA ILE A 301 5.87 13.10 -24.57
C ILE A 301 7.07 13.52 -25.44
N THR A 302 7.04 13.29 -26.75
CA THR A 302 8.16 13.59 -27.68
C THR A 302 8.04 14.94 -28.37
N LYS A 303 6.84 15.53 -28.40
CA LYS A 303 6.48 16.70 -29.23
C LYS A 303 6.58 16.47 -30.74
N VAL A 304 6.75 15.22 -31.18
CA VAL A 304 6.86 14.81 -32.58
C VAL A 304 5.63 14.00 -32.99
N HIS A 305 5.15 14.21 -34.21
CA HIS A 305 4.11 13.37 -34.80
C HIS A 305 4.77 12.18 -35.50
N PHE A 306 4.26 10.98 -35.21
CA PHE A 306 4.66 9.74 -35.86
C PHE A 306 3.50 9.19 -36.68
N ASP A 307 3.75 8.76 -37.91
CA ASP A 307 2.74 8.06 -38.72
C ASP A 307 2.50 6.62 -38.23
N SER A 308 1.60 5.87 -38.89
CA SER A 308 1.28 4.51 -38.46
C SER A 308 2.46 3.54 -38.55
N TYR A 309 3.31 3.68 -39.58
CA TYR A 309 4.48 2.81 -39.73
C TYR A 309 5.50 3.09 -38.63
N GLU A 310 5.78 4.36 -38.35
CA GLU A 310 6.69 4.76 -37.28
C GLU A 310 6.18 4.32 -35.90
N GLN A 311 4.87 4.42 -35.65
CA GLN A 311 4.25 3.92 -34.42
C GLN A 311 4.45 2.40 -34.26
N ASP A 312 4.25 1.61 -35.31
CA ASP A 312 4.47 0.15 -35.26
C ASP A 312 5.95 -0.18 -34.94
N VAL A 313 6.88 0.59 -35.51
CA VAL A 313 8.32 0.43 -35.23
C VAL A 313 8.62 0.79 -33.77
N ILE A 314 8.11 1.89 -33.24
CA ILE A 314 8.35 2.31 -31.85
C ILE A 314 7.71 1.31 -30.86
N GLN A 315 6.52 0.79 -31.17
CA GLN A 315 5.81 -0.22 -30.38
C GLN A 315 6.72 -1.43 -30.16
N LYS A 316 7.28 -1.95 -31.26
CA LYS A 316 8.18 -3.11 -31.22
C LYS A 316 9.49 -2.83 -30.49
N ASN A 317 10.08 -1.66 -30.69
CA ASN A 317 11.45 -1.37 -30.24
C ASN A 317 11.55 -0.78 -28.82
N ILE A 318 10.44 -0.38 -28.20
CA ILE A 318 10.42 0.20 -26.85
C ILE A 318 9.34 -0.46 -25.99
N VAL A 319 8.08 -0.40 -26.43
CA VAL A 319 6.94 -0.81 -25.60
C VAL A 319 6.92 -2.32 -25.40
N GLU A 320 7.07 -3.12 -26.47
CA GLU A 320 7.12 -4.58 -26.37
C GLU A 320 8.29 -5.06 -25.50
N ALA A 321 9.47 -4.46 -25.66
CA ALA A 321 10.65 -4.76 -24.85
C ALA A 321 10.41 -4.53 -23.34
N PHE A 322 9.75 -3.43 -22.98
CA PHE A 322 9.34 -3.15 -21.60
C PHE A 322 8.33 -4.18 -21.08
N TYR A 323 7.25 -4.39 -21.82
CA TYR A 323 6.16 -5.27 -21.41
C TYR A 323 6.56 -6.75 -21.34
N MET A 324 7.57 -7.17 -22.10
CA MET A 324 8.15 -8.51 -22.01
C MET A 324 8.63 -8.85 -20.59
N LEU A 325 9.25 -7.91 -19.87
CA LEU A 325 9.69 -8.12 -18.48
C LEU A 325 8.63 -7.72 -17.46
N ASN A 326 7.90 -6.62 -17.71
CA ASN A 326 6.87 -6.13 -16.78
C ASN A 326 5.72 -7.15 -16.60
N ASN A 327 5.30 -7.83 -17.67
CA ASN A 327 4.24 -8.85 -17.61
C ASN A 327 4.64 -10.09 -16.82
N ARG A 328 5.93 -10.39 -16.71
CA ARG A 328 6.44 -11.50 -15.90
C ARG A 328 6.39 -11.21 -14.40
N GLY A 329 6.10 -9.96 -14.02
CA GLY A 329 5.99 -9.53 -12.62
C GLY A 329 7.35 -9.39 -11.93
N GLY A 330 7.34 -8.83 -10.73
CA GLY A 330 8.53 -8.65 -9.91
C GLY A 330 8.15 -8.64 -8.43
N LYS A 331 9.14 -8.61 -7.55
CA LYS A 331 8.91 -8.51 -6.10
C LYS A 331 8.23 -7.19 -5.69
N ASN A 332 8.22 -6.16 -6.57
CA ASN A 332 7.51 -4.87 -6.42
C ASN A 332 7.67 -4.17 -5.06
N TRP A 333 8.78 -4.42 -4.37
CA TRP A 333 9.01 -3.86 -3.05
C TRP A 333 9.36 -2.37 -3.08
N ARG A 334 10.02 -1.88 -4.14
CA ARG A 334 10.38 -0.45 -4.27
C ARG A 334 9.15 0.46 -4.36
N PRO A 335 8.12 0.16 -5.20
CA PRO A 335 6.85 0.88 -5.15
C PRO A 335 6.19 0.86 -3.76
N MET A 336 6.26 -0.26 -3.03
CA MET A 336 5.70 -0.34 -1.67
C MET A 336 6.44 0.54 -0.68
N LEU A 337 7.77 0.58 -0.73
CA LEU A 337 8.55 1.49 0.11
C LEU A 337 8.22 2.95 -0.16
N PHE A 338 7.98 3.31 -1.41
CA PHE A 338 7.50 4.65 -1.76
C PHE A 338 6.16 4.96 -1.07
N GLY A 339 5.15 4.09 -1.25
CA GLY A 339 3.84 4.27 -0.63
C GLY A 339 3.89 4.33 0.89
N ALA A 340 4.68 3.44 1.51
CA ALA A 340 4.88 3.40 2.96
C ALA A 340 5.60 4.66 3.46
N ALA A 341 6.58 5.19 2.73
CA ALA A 341 7.27 6.44 3.06
C ALA A 341 6.35 7.66 3.01
N VAL A 342 5.37 7.69 2.09
CA VAL A 342 4.33 8.73 2.06
C VAL A 342 3.49 8.67 3.34
N GLY A 343 2.98 7.49 3.71
CA GLY A 343 2.16 7.30 4.91
C GLY A 343 2.91 7.55 6.22
N MET A 344 4.19 7.21 6.29
CA MET A 344 5.06 7.44 7.46
C MET A 344 5.15 8.89 7.89
N VAL A 345 5.03 9.83 6.96
CA VAL A 345 5.09 11.27 7.24
C VAL A 345 3.70 11.92 7.29
N GLY A 346 2.62 11.13 7.31
CA GLY A 346 1.24 11.61 7.35
C GLY A 346 0.62 11.91 5.99
N GLY A 347 1.31 11.61 4.89
CA GLY A 347 0.79 11.81 3.54
C GLY A 347 -0.21 10.72 3.11
N ASN A 348 -1.08 11.06 2.17
CA ASN A 348 -1.99 10.11 1.54
C ASN A 348 -1.34 9.43 0.33
N ALA A 349 -0.97 8.15 0.47
CA ALA A 349 -0.33 7.39 -0.60
C ALA A 349 -1.21 7.23 -1.85
N ASN A 350 -2.54 7.36 -1.73
CA ASN A 350 -3.45 7.31 -2.88
C ASN A 350 -3.29 8.49 -3.83
N ASP A 351 -2.95 9.68 -3.31
CA ASP A 351 -2.75 10.88 -4.13
C ASP A 351 -1.50 10.74 -5.02
N TRP A 352 -0.55 9.90 -4.59
CA TRP A 352 0.75 9.74 -5.23
C TRP A 352 0.93 8.43 -6.01
N ARG A 353 -0.15 7.72 -6.35
CA ARG A 353 -0.08 6.43 -7.08
C ARG A 353 0.71 6.46 -8.38
N SER A 354 0.65 7.57 -9.12
CA SER A 354 1.44 7.75 -10.34
C SER A 354 2.95 7.55 -10.12
N PHE A 355 3.46 7.87 -8.93
CA PHE A 355 4.87 7.69 -8.58
C PHE A 355 5.26 6.23 -8.30
N LEU A 356 4.30 5.32 -8.12
CA LEU A 356 4.58 3.87 -8.02
C LEU A 356 5.19 3.31 -9.31
N VAL A 357 4.93 3.97 -10.45
CA VAL A 357 5.45 3.60 -11.77
C VAL A 357 6.95 3.90 -11.90
N LEU A 358 7.41 4.99 -11.27
CA LEU A 358 8.76 5.52 -11.47
C LEU A 358 9.85 4.51 -11.06
N PRO A 359 9.79 3.87 -9.86
CA PRO A 359 10.74 2.82 -9.50
C PRO A 359 10.70 1.60 -10.42
N GLU A 360 9.53 1.16 -10.89
CA GLU A 360 9.43 -0.02 -11.77
C GLU A 360 9.99 0.25 -13.17
N LEU A 361 9.82 1.47 -13.70
CA LEU A 361 10.43 1.85 -14.97
C LEU A 361 11.95 1.87 -14.89
N VAL A 362 12.51 2.52 -13.87
CA VAL A 362 13.97 2.57 -13.67
C VAL A 362 14.54 1.18 -13.44
N HIS A 363 13.88 0.37 -12.62
CA HIS A 363 14.34 -0.99 -12.34
C HIS A 363 14.23 -1.90 -13.56
N THR A 364 13.14 -1.84 -14.31
CA THR A 364 13.00 -2.62 -15.55
C THR A 364 14.03 -2.19 -16.58
N ALA A 365 14.25 -0.87 -16.74
CA ALA A 365 15.29 -0.33 -17.60
C ALA A 365 16.68 -0.85 -17.23
N SER A 366 17.00 -0.85 -15.92
CA SER A 366 18.29 -1.37 -15.46
C SER A 366 18.43 -2.86 -15.74
N LEU A 367 17.39 -3.66 -15.51
CA LEU A 367 17.42 -5.10 -15.79
C LEU A 367 17.64 -5.40 -17.28
N ILE A 368 16.99 -4.68 -18.19
CA ILE A 368 17.17 -4.89 -19.64
C ILE A 368 18.63 -4.66 -20.05
N VAL A 369 19.27 -3.63 -19.52
CA VAL A 369 20.67 -3.30 -19.84
C VAL A 369 21.65 -4.24 -19.13
N ASP A 370 21.39 -4.54 -17.85
CA ASP A 370 22.16 -5.47 -17.01
C ASP A 370 22.19 -6.88 -17.61
N ASP A 371 21.04 -7.39 -18.10
CA ASP A 371 20.95 -8.69 -18.77
C ASP A 371 21.89 -8.80 -19.98
N ILE A 372 22.19 -7.69 -20.67
CA ILE A 372 23.13 -7.66 -21.79
C ILE A 372 24.57 -7.68 -21.29
N GLN A 373 24.85 -6.87 -20.26
CA GLN A 373 26.18 -6.73 -19.67
C GLN A 373 26.66 -8.05 -19.04
N ASP A 374 25.73 -8.79 -18.44
CA ASP A 374 25.96 -10.08 -17.80
C ASP A 374 25.78 -11.29 -18.75
N GLU A 375 25.49 -11.05 -20.03
CA GLU A 375 25.18 -12.10 -21.03
C GLU A 375 24.08 -13.10 -20.58
N SER A 376 23.15 -12.63 -19.75
CA SER A 376 22.16 -13.48 -19.08
C SER A 376 21.20 -14.16 -20.07
N GLU A 377 20.94 -15.45 -19.87
CA GLU A 377 20.01 -16.23 -20.71
C GLU A 377 18.53 -15.99 -20.34
N SER A 378 18.23 -15.86 -19.04
CA SER A 378 16.85 -15.77 -18.55
C SER A 378 16.66 -14.77 -17.41
N ARG A 379 15.47 -14.16 -17.36
CA ARG A 379 15.03 -13.19 -16.35
C ARG A 379 13.55 -13.38 -16.06
N ARG A 380 13.21 -13.44 -14.76
CA ARG A 380 11.82 -13.61 -14.26
C ARG A 380 11.11 -14.81 -14.91
N GLY A 381 11.83 -15.94 -15.03
CA GLY A 381 11.29 -17.21 -15.57
C GLY A 381 11.17 -17.30 -17.10
N GLY A 382 11.66 -16.32 -17.86
CA GLY A 382 11.66 -16.37 -19.34
C GLY A 382 12.95 -15.81 -19.96
N PRO A 383 13.12 -15.88 -21.29
CA PRO A 383 14.35 -15.41 -21.96
C PRO A 383 14.54 -13.89 -21.81
N CYS A 384 15.78 -13.45 -21.65
CA CYS A 384 16.12 -12.02 -21.58
C CYS A 384 15.72 -11.27 -22.87
N VAL A 385 15.46 -9.96 -22.77
CA VAL A 385 14.95 -9.15 -23.90
C VAL A 385 15.89 -9.21 -25.10
N HIS A 386 17.21 -9.13 -24.87
CA HIS A 386 18.19 -9.15 -25.94
C HIS A 386 18.28 -10.50 -26.68
N LYS A 387 17.87 -11.61 -26.04
CA LYS A 387 17.79 -12.93 -26.67
C LYS A 387 16.61 -13.04 -27.65
N VAL A 388 15.55 -12.24 -27.44
CA VAL A 388 14.33 -12.28 -28.25
C VAL A 388 14.30 -11.15 -29.30
N LEU A 389 14.59 -9.92 -28.89
CA LEU A 389 14.49 -8.72 -29.73
C LEU A 389 15.85 -8.21 -30.25
N GLY A 390 16.95 -8.85 -29.84
CA GLY A 390 18.30 -8.47 -30.21
C GLY A 390 18.89 -7.38 -29.31
N VAL A 391 20.22 -7.35 -29.24
CA VAL A 391 21.00 -6.38 -28.44
C VAL A 391 20.68 -4.92 -28.78
N PRO A 392 20.61 -4.48 -30.06
CA PRO A 392 20.33 -3.08 -30.38
C PRO A 392 18.98 -2.61 -29.82
N THR A 393 17.95 -3.44 -29.94
CA THR A 393 16.61 -3.15 -29.43
C THR A 393 16.59 -3.06 -27.92
N ALA A 394 17.24 -4.02 -27.25
CA ALA A 394 17.29 -4.06 -25.79
C ALA A 394 18.01 -2.83 -25.20
N ILE A 395 19.16 -2.43 -25.76
CA ILE A 395 19.86 -1.20 -25.36
C ILE A 395 18.95 0.01 -25.55
N ASN A 396 18.34 0.16 -26.73
CA ASN A 396 17.46 1.29 -27.03
C ASN A 396 16.27 1.38 -26.08
N ALA A 397 15.60 0.25 -25.82
CA ALA A 397 14.46 0.18 -24.91
C ALA A 397 14.87 0.53 -23.47
N GLY A 398 15.95 -0.05 -22.96
CA GLY A 398 16.46 0.24 -21.62
C GLY A 398 16.78 1.73 -21.45
N CYS A 399 17.50 2.33 -22.40
CA CYS A 399 17.79 3.76 -22.37
C CYS A 399 16.53 4.63 -22.47
N ALA A 400 15.58 4.28 -23.34
CA ALA A 400 14.34 5.04 -23.51
C ALA A 400 13.50 5.08 -22.21
N LEU A 401 13.45 3.97 -21.47
CA LEU A 401 12.70 3.87 -20.22
C LEU A 401 13.27 4.77 -19.10
N TYR A 402 14.59 4.97 -19.05
CA TYR A 402 15.19 5.97 -18.15
C TYR A 402 14.70 7.39 -18.47
N PHE A 403 14.50 7.73 -19.74
CA PHE A 403 13.94 9.04 -20.08
C PHE A 403 12.43 9.08 -19.86
N TRP A 404 11.73 7.96 -19.96
CA TRP A 404 10.28 7.93 -19.79
C TRP A 404 9.84 8.30 -18.36
N GLY A 405 10.60 7.87 -17.34
CA GLY A 405 10.29 8.17 -15.95
C GLY A 405 10.15 9.67 -15.65
N GLU A 406 10.86 10.52 -16.39
CA GLU A 406 10.78 11.98 -16.30
C GLU A 406 9.34 12.50 -16.49
N THR A 407 8.56 11.86 -17.36
CA THR A 407 7.20 12.30 -17.73
C THR A 407 6.24 12.24 -16.54
N ILE A 408 6.46 11.29 -15.61
CA ILE A 408 5.69 11.17 -14.36
C ILE A 408 5.96 12.39 -13.48
N ILE A 409 7.23 12.83 -13.39
CA ILE A 409 7.64 14.00 -12.61
C ILE A 409 7.12 15.28 -13.26
N ARG A 410 7.23 15.37 -14.59
CA ARG A 410 6.83 16.55 -15.39
C ARG A 410 5.33 16.83 -15.31
N ASP A 411 4.53 15.80 -15.59
CA ASP A 411 3.10 15.95 -15.87
C ASP A 411 2.23 15.72 -14.61
N ASN A 412 2.82 15.35 -13.47
CA ASN A 412 2.09 15.27 -12.22
C ASN A 412 1.70 16.67 -11.72
N LYS A 413 0.38 16.86 -11.57
CA LYS A 413 -0.27 18.13 -11.22
C LYS A 413 -0.25 18.45 -9.72
N LEU A 414 0.00 17.46 -8.86
CA LEU A 414 0.05 17.63 -7.41
C LEU A 414 1.39 18.19 -6.95
N LEU A 415 2.45 18.01 -7.75
CA LEU A 415 3.76 18.54 -7.44
C LEU A 415 3.80 20.07 -7.53
N THR A 416 4.31 20.69 -6.48
CA THR A 416 4.79 22.07 -6.55
C THR A 416 6.03 22.17 -7.45
N ASP A 417 6.31 23.36 -7.99
CA ASP A 417 7.52 23.58 -8.80
C ASP A 417 8.81 23.28 -8.04
N ARG A 418 8.81 23.49 -6.72
CA ARG A 418 9.96 23.15 -5.87
C ARG A 418 10.14 21.64 -5.80
N GLN A 419 9.11 20.89 -5.40
CA GLN A 419 9.17 19.43 -5.33
C GLN A 419 9.56 18.84 -6.69
N ARG A 420 9.00 19.34 -7.79
CA ARG A 420 9.36 18.88 -9.15
C ARG A 420 10.86 19.03 -9.42
N ARG A 421 11.45 20.19 -9.14
CA ARG A 421 12.90 20.42 -9.31
C ARG A 421 13.75 19.52 -8.41
N ASP A 422 13.37 19.39 -7.14
CA ASP A 422 14.10 18.58 -6.17
C ASP A 422 14.08 17.09 -6.59
N ILE A 423 12.93 16.60 -7.05
CA ILE A 423 12.79 15.22 -7.56
C ILE A 423 13.62 15.00 -8.83
N TYR A 424 13.66 15.96 -9.76
CA TYR A 424 14.55 15.85 -10.93
C TYR A 424 16.02 15.74 -10.53
N ALA A 425 16.48 16.56 -9.59
CA ALA A 425 17.86 16.50 -9.10
C ALA A 425 18.17 15.11 -8.51
N MET A 426 17.32 14.65 -7.58
CA MET A 426 17.46 13.33 -6.95
C MET A 426 17.39 12.18 -7.97
N TYR A 427 16.52 12.28 -8.97
CA TYR A 427 16.37 11.29 -10.03
C TYR A 427 17.69 11.12 -10.79
N PHE A 428 18.26 12.22 -11.28
CA PHE A 428 19.51 12.16 -12.03
C PHE A 428 20.73 11.82 -11.15
N GLU A 429 20.73 12.19 -9.87
CA GLU A 429 21.74 11.75 -8.90
C GLU A 429 21.70 10.24 -8.72
N MET A 430 20.53 9.67 -8.44
CA MET A 430 20.32 8.24 -8.33
C MET A 430 20.75 7.51 -9.61
N MET A 431 20.40 8.04 -10.79
CA MET A 431 20.79 7.45 -12.08
C MET A 431 22.32 7.41 -12.25
N ARG A 432 23.02 8.50 -11.92
CA ARG A 432 24.49 8.55 -11.99
C ARG A 432 25.15 7.57 -11.02
N VAL A 433 24.66 7.50 -9.79
CA VAL A 433 25.19 6.60 -8.76
C VAL A 433 24.96 5.14 -9.14
N GLY A 434 23.76 4.80 -9.64
CA GLY A 434 23.44 3.44 -10.09
C GLY A 434 24.38 2.98 -11.22
N HIS A 435 24.65 3.85 -12.20
CA HIS A 435 25.58 3.53 -13.29
C HIS A 435 27.05 3.47 -12.83
N ALA A 436 27.45 4.30 -11.86
CA ALA A 436 28.76 4.17 -11.24
C ALA A 436 28.89 2.82 -10.52
N GLY A 437 27.86 2.40 -9.78
CA GLY A 437 27.78 1.08 -9.16
C GLY A 437 27.87 -0.05 -10.17
N GLN A 438 27.13 0.04 -11.28
CA GLN A 438 27.21 -0.94 -12.36
C GLN A 438 28.60 -1.01 -12.99
N GLY A 439 29.28 0.14 -13.18
CA GLY A 439 30.65 0.16 -13.67
C GLY A 439 31.64 -0.54 -12.73
N LEU A 440 31.45 -0.40 -11.41
CA LEU A 440 32.23 -1.13 -10.40
C LEU A 440 31.97 -2.63 -10.48
N ASP A 441 30.72 -3.04 -10.70
CA ASP A 441 30.34 -4.46 -10.81
C ASP A 441 30.92 -5.11 -12.07
N ILE A 442 30.85 -4.43 -13.22
CA ILE A 442 31.40 -4.90 -14.49
C ILE A 442 32.91 -5.11 -14.39
N ASN A 443 33.63 -4.20 -13.70
CA ASN A 443 35.05 -4.41 -13.45
C ASN A 443 35.28 -5.64 -12.56
N GLY A 444 34.34 -5.94 -11.67
CA GLY A 444 34.40 -7.01 -10.70
C GLY A 444 35.47 -6.78 -9.64
N MET A 445 35.54 -7.72 -8.70
CA MET A 445 36.62 -7.84 -7.74
C MET A 445 37.31 -9.18 -7.95
N THR A 446 38.64 -9.19 -7.85
CA THR A 446 39.45 -10.41 -7.94
C THR A 446 40.23 -10.62 -6.65
N MET A 447 40.63 -11.87 -6.42
CA MET A 447 41.45 -12.27 -5.28
C MET A 447 42.53 -13.23 -5.77
N ASP A 448 43.64 -12.65 -6.22
CA ASP A 448 44.75 -13.37 -6.87
C ASP A 448 45.78 -13.92 -5.88
N LYS A 449 45.64 -13.55 -4.60
CA LYS A 449 46.45 -14.02 -3.46
C LYS A 449 45.56 -14.03 -2.22
N LEU A 450 45.94 -14.81 -1.20
CA LEU A 450 45.31 -14.72 0.12
C LEU A 450 45.44 -13.26 0.65
N PRO A 451 44.32 -12.55 0.88
CA PRO A 451 44.38 -11.18 1.38
C PRO A 451 44.86 -11.16 2.83
N THR A 452 45.60 -10.11 3.20
CA THR A 452 45.76 -9.73 4.60
C THR A 452 44.41 -9.36 5.23
N LEU A 453 44.31 -9.31 6.55
CA LEU A 453 43.05 -8.91 7.22
C LEU A 453 42.61 -7.51 6.77
N GLN A 454 43.54 -6.56 6.66
CA GLN A 454 43.24 -5.22 6.17
C GLN A 454 42.74 -5.22 4.72
N GLU A 455 43.40 -5.96 3.81
CA GLU A 455 42.95 -6.07 2.41
C GLU A 455 41.55 -6.69 2.32
N ALA A 456 41.22 -7.65 3.20
CA ALA A 456 39.89 -8.27 3.26
C ALA A 456 38.82 -7.31 3.84
N GLU A 457 39.15 -6.49 4.83
CA GLU A 457 38.25 -5.44 5.34
C GLU A 457 37.97 -4.37 4.26
N GLU A 458 38.99 -3.96 3.51
CA GLU A 458 38.83 -3.03 2.38
C GLU A 458 37.96 -3.65 1.28
N MET A 459 38.13 -4.94 0.99
CA MET A 459 37.29 -5.69 0.06
C MET A 459 35.83 -5.71 0.53
N LEU A 460 35.57 -6.00 1.80
CA LEU A 460 34.23 -5.98 2.39
C LEU A 460 33.59 -4.57 2.27
N ALA A 461 34.35 -3.52 2.55
CA ALA A 461 33.88 -2.14 2.39
C ALA A 461 33.53 -1.79 0.94
N ARG A 462 34.29 -2.31 -0.05
CA ARG A 462 33.98 -2.15 -1.48
C ARG A 462 32.68 -2.87 -1.85
N VAL A 463 32.44 -4.08 -1.35
CA VAL A 463 31.17 -4.80 -1.57
C VAL A 463 29.99 -4.02 -0.98
N ILE A 464 30.12 -3.48 0.23
CA ILE A 464 29.07 -2.63 0.83
C ILE A 464 28.81 -1.39 -0.03
N ASN A 465 29.86 -0.75 -0.54
CA ASN A 465 29.69 0.42 -1.40
C ASN A 465 29.05 0.07 -2.75
N LEU A 466 29.38 -1.10 -3.31
CA LEU A 466 28.70 -1.63 -4.50
C LEU A 466 27.20 -1.82 -4.25
N HIS A 467 26.83 -2.49 -3.15
CA HIS A 467 25.43 -2.68 -2.73
C HIS A 467 24.71 -1.34 -2.50
N ARG A 468 25.41 -0.37 -1.89
CA ARG A 468 24.91 1.00 -1.72
C ARG A 468 24.62 1.66 -3.06
N CYS A 469 25.52 1.58 -4.04
CA CYS A 469 25.33 2.23 -5.34
C CYS A 469 24.27 1.55 -6.20
N LYS A 470 24.29 0.21 -6.31
CA LYS A 470 23.38 -0.55 -7.19
C LYS A 470 21.96 -0.71 -6.64
N SER A 471 21.79 -0.80 -5.31
CA SER A 471 20.48 -1.07 -4.68
C SER A 471 20.11 -0.06 -3.62
N GLY A 472 21.04 0.29 -2.72
CA GLY A 472 20.79 1.21 -1.60
C GLY A 472 20.28 2.58 -2.06
N ILE A 473 20.98 3.26 -2.96
CA ILE A 473 20.62 4.61 -3.43
C ILE A 473 19.34 4.61 -4.28
N PRO A 474 19.11 3.65 -5.21
CA PRO A 474 17.80 3.49 -5.84
C PRO A 474 16.64 3.24 -4.87
N ALA A 475 16.86 2.48 -3.81
CA ALA A 475 15.87 2.32 -2.75
C ALA A 475 15.67 3.64 -1.98
N ALA A 476 16.76 4.29 -1.56
CA ALA A 476 16.75 5.57 -0.85
C ALA A 476 15.95 6.62 -1.61
N PHE A 477 16.11 6.69 -2.94
CA PHE A 477 15.31 7.56 -3.80
C PHE A 477 13.79 7.35 -3.60
N CYS A 478 13.33 6.10 -3.49
CA CYS A 478 11.92 5.79 -3.24
C CYS A 478 11.46 6.32 -1.87
N GLY A 479 12.25 6.11 -0.82
CA GLY A 479 11.97 6.61 0.53
C GLY A 479 11.97 8.14 0.63
N THR A 480 13.02 8.77 0.09
CA THR A 480 13.19 10.23 0.09
C THR A 480 12.08 10.94 -0.68
N VAL A 481 11.76 10.46 -1.90
CA VAL A 481 10.68 11.06 -2.70
C VAL A 481 9.33 10.82 -2.05
N GLY A 482 9.08 9.64 -1.49
CA GLY A 482 7.85 9.34 -0.74
C GLY A 482 7.64 10.29 0.43
N ALA A 483 8.65 10.47 1.28
CA ALA A 483 8.59 11.43 2.38
C ALA A 483 8.42 12.88 1.90
N LEU A 484 9.09 13.27 0.80
CA LEU A 484 8.99 14.63 0.25
C LEU A 484 7.59 14.96 -0.26
N VAL A 485 6.95 14.04 -1.00
CA VAL A 485 5.61 14.26 -1.53
C VAL A 485 4.52 14.05 -0.48
N GLY A 486 4.79 13.24 0.54
CA GLY A 486 3.94 13.06 1.71
C GLY A 486 3.94 14.25 2.68
N GLY A 487 4.75 15.27 2.45
CA GLY A 487 4.78 16.47 3.29
C GLY A 487 5.72 16.39 4.50
N GLY A 488 6.66 15.44 4.49
CA GLY A 488 7.65 15.28 5.56
C GLY A 488 8.54 16.50 5.75
N THR A 489 8.98 16.70 6.99
CA THR A 489 10.00 17.71 7.33
C THR A 489 11.36 17.33 6.72
N PRO A 490 12.30 18.29 6.55
CA PRO A 490 13.64 17.97 6.03
C PRO A 490 14.35 16.84 6.80
N LYS A 491 14.18 16.77 8.12
CA LYS A 491 14.74 15.70 8.96
C LYS A 491 14.08 14.35 8.68
N GLN A 492 12.75 14.32 8.53
CA GLN A 492 12.03 13.09 8.18
C GLN A 492 12.43 12.59 6.79
N ILE A 493 12.59 13.50 5.82
CA ILE A 493 13.01 13.16 4.45
C ILE A 493 14.41 12.53 4.45
N GLU A 494 15.37 13.16 5.14
CA GLU A 494 16.75 12.66 5.24
C GLU A 494 16.81 11.29 5.93
N ALA A 495 16.15 11.14 7.08
CA ALA A 495 16.12 9.88 7.82
C ALA A 495 15.43 8.77 7.02
N MET A 496 14.33 9.07 6.32
CA MET A 496 13.63 8.10 5.48
C MET A 496 14.52 7.61 4.34
N GLY A 497 15.25 8.52 3.69
CA GLY A 497 16.25 8.15 2.69
C GLY A 497 17.33 7.23 3.25
N ALA A 498 17.89 7.56 4.43
CA ALA A 498 18.93 6.76 5.09
C ALA A 498 18.43 5.37 5.51
N TYR A 499 17.25 5.29 6.11
CA TYR A 499 16.63 4.03 6.49
C TYR A 499 16.41 3.12 5.28
N VAL A 500 15.81 3.66 4.22
CA VAL A 500 15.52 2.88 3.02
C VAL A 500 16.80 2.51 2.25
N GLN A 501 17.84 3.33 2.31
CA GLN A 501 19.17 2.96 1.81
C GLN A 501 19.70 1.71 2.51
N ASN A 502 19.60 1.69 3.85
CA ASN A 502 20.05 0.58 4.68
C ASN A 502 19.26 -0.70 4.37
N LEU A 503 17.93 -0.59 4.18
CA LEU A 503 17.11 -1.70 3.71
C LEU A 503 17.59 -2.24 2.36
N GLY A 504 17.90 -1.35 1.40
CA GLY A 504 18.40 -1.75 0.08
C GLY A 504 19.77 -2.47 0.14
N ILE A 505 20.65 -2.08 1.07
CA ILE A 505 21.93 -2.76 1.32
C ILE A 505 21.71 -4.11 1.98
N ALA A 506 20.90 -4.15 3.05
CA ALA A 506 20.59 -5.37 3.78
C ALA A 506 19.92 -6.42 2.88
N PHE A 507 19.06 -5.98 1.96
CA PHE A 507 18.43 -6.83 0.95
C PHE A 507 19.47 -7.51 0.05
N GLN A 508 20.52 -6.79 -0.40
CA GLN A 508 21.57 -7.40 -1.23
C GLN A 508 22.44 -8.38 -0.44
N ILE A 509 22.81 -8.04 0.79
CA ILE A 509 23.54 -8.99 1.66
C ILE A 509 22.71 -10.26 1.87
N ARG A 510 21.40 -10.10 2.04
CA ARG A 510 20.48 -11.23 2.17
C ARG A 510 20.41 -12.06 0.90
N ASP A 511 20.27 -11.44 -0.27
CA ASP A 511 20.30 -12.13 -1.56
C ASP A 511 21.61 -12.92 -1.74
N ASP A 512 22.77 -12.35 -1.41
CA ASP A 512 24.08 -13.03 -1.45
C ASP A 512 24.12 -14.26 -0.50
N VAL A 513 23.57 -14.14 0.72
CA VAL A 513 23.50 -15.24 1.69
C VAL A 513 22.63 -16.39 1.16
N LEU A 514 21.50 -16.06 0.55
CA LEU A 514 20.55 -17.06 0.05
C LEU A 514 21.08 -17.82 -1.15
N ASP A 515 21.86 -17.14 -2.00
CA ASP A 515 22.54 -17.75 -3.13
C ASP A 515 23.46 -18.86 -2.64
N VAL A 516 24.30 -18.56 -1.64
CA VAL A 516 25.18 -19.54 -0.99
C VAL A 516 24.41 -20.70 -0.37
N LEU A 517 23.24 -20.44 0.23
CA LEU A 517 22.40 -21.48 0.87
C LEU A 517 21.55 -22.28 -0.13
N GLY A 518 21.54 -21.92 -1.41
CA GLY A 518 20.71 -22.57 -2.42
C GLY A 518 19.20 -22.36 -2.21
N LYS A 519 18.81 -21.25 -1.57
CA LYS A 519 17.42 -20.92 -1.25
C LYS A 519 16.81 -19.88 -2.19
N VAL A 520 17.50 -19.51 -3.27
CA VAL A 520 17.01 -18.56 -4.26
C VAL A 520 16.10 -19.28 -5.26
N SER A 521 14.83 -18.87 -5.32
CA SER A 521 13.88 -19.40 -6.30
C SER A 521 14.33 -19.11 -7.74
N GLY A 522 14.40 -20.14 -8.58
CA GLY A 522 14.68 -20.01 -10.01
C GLY A 522 16.14 -19.80 -10.40
N LYS A 523 17.08 -19.91 -9.45
CA LYS A 523 18.54 -19.96 -9.70
C LYS A 523 19.13 -21.30 -9.23
N ASN A 524 20.30 -21.66 -9.78
CA ASN A 524 21.10 -22.76 -9.23
C ASN A 524 21.67 -22.33 -7.87
N ALA A 525 21.93 -23.30 -6.98
CA ALA A 525 22.57 -22.99 -5.70
C ALA A 525 24.02 -22.53 -5.91
N ALA A 526 24.43 -21.49 -5.17
CA ALA A 526 25.77 -20.91 -5.19
C ALA A 526 26.22 -20.42 -6.58
N ASP A 527 25.29 -19.90 -7.39
CA ASP A 527 25.55 -19.46 -8.76
C ASP A 527 26.63 -18.36 -8.80
N ASP A 528 26.66 -17.46 -7.82
CA ASP A 528 27.67 -16.40 -7.76
C ASP A 528 29.07 -16.96 -7.48
N LEU A 529 29.19 -18.03 -6.67
CA LEU A 529 30.46 -18.70 -6.43
C LEU A 529 30.97 -19.46 -7.67
N TYR A 530 30.07 -20.10 -8.43
CA TYR A 530 30.42 -20.74 -9.71
C TYR A 530 30.88 -19.71 -10.75
N ASN A 531 30.40 -18.48 -10.67
CA ASN A 531 30.86 -17.36 -11.50
C ASN A 531 32.13 -16.68 -10.93
N HIS A 532 32.74 -17.24 -9.88
CA HIS A 532 33.92 -16.71 -9.17
C HIS A 532 33.75 -15.27 -8.67
N LYS A 533 32.52 -14.88 -8.33
CA LYS A 533 32.21 -13.54 -7.82
C LYS A 533 32.51 -13.43 -6.32
N ILE A 534 33.11 -12.32 -5.93
CA ILE A 534 33.34 -11.97 -4.51
C ILE A 534 32.08 -11.28 -3.99
N THR A 535 31.17 -12.06 -3.41
CA THR A 535 29.96 -11.58 -2.75
C THR A 535 30.21 -11.21 -1.28
N TYR A 536 29.21 -10.64 -0.61
CA TYR A 536 29.37 -10.23 0.79
C TYR A 536 29.82 -11.37 1.72
N PRO A 537 29.22 -12.59 1.67
CA PRO A 537 29.69 -13.71 2.48
C PRO A 537 31.16 -14.08 2.23
N VAL A 538 31.62 -14.04 0.98
CA VAL A 538 33.02 -14.35 0.63
C VAL A 538 33.97 -13.31 1.24
N ALA A 539 33.70 -12.03 1.02
CA ALA A 539 34.51 -10.95 1.59
C ALA A 539 34.50 -11.02 3.13
N LYS A 540 33.36 -11.35 3.73
CA LYS A 540 33.21 -11.51 5.18
C LYS A 540 34.02 -12.69 5.73
N LEU A 541 34.04 -13.83 5.04
CA LEU A 541 34.83 -15.01 5.40
C LEU A 541 36.31 -14.68 5.50
N PHE A 542 36.86 -14.01 4.49
CA PHE A 542 38.29 -13.67 4.45
C PHE A 542 38.67 -12.55 5.41
N ALA A 543 37.71 -11.74 5.87
CA ALA A 543 37.89 -10.74 6.91
C ALA A 543 37.91 -11.34 8.34
N LEU A 544 37.60 -12.63 8.51
CA LEU A 544 37.73 -13.30 9.80
C LEU A 544 39.21 -13.55 10.13
N ASP A 545 39.61 -13.22 11.36
CA ASP A 545 40.86 -13.72 11.93
C ASP A 545 40.67 -15.18 12.36
N HIS A 546 41.03 -16.11 11.47
CA HIS A 546 40.76 -17.54 11.62
C HIS A 546 41.95 -18.38 11.12
N PRO A 547 42.29 -19.51 11.78
CA PRO A 547 43.42 -20.35 11.38
C PRO A 547 43.26 -21.00 10.00
N ASP A 548 42.03 -21.27 9.56
CA ASP A 548 41.76 -21.95 8.27
C ASP A 548 41.79 -21.02 7.05
N ARG A 549 42.19 -19.74 7.18
CA ARG A 549 42.20 -18.79 6.04
C ARG A 549 43.00 -19.28 4.84
N GLU A 550 44.17 -19.88 5.06
CA GLU A 550 44.98 -20.46 3.97
C GLU A 550 44.24 -21.61 3.28
N LYS A 551 43.54 -22.45 4.05
CA LYS A 551 42.73 -23.55 3.54
C LYS A 551 41.54 -23.04 2.71
N TRP A 552 40.82 -22.03 3.19
CA TRP A 552 39.72 -21.41 2.45
C TRP A 552 40.20 -20.75 1.15
N TYR A 553 41.36 -20.10 1.18
CA TYR A 553 41.97 -19.57 -0.03
C TYR A 553 42.35 -20.68 -1.03
N GLY A 554 42.85 -21.82 -0.54
CA GLY A 554 43.08 -22.99 -1.39
C GLY A 554 41.81 -23.47 -2.11
N TYR A 555 40.65 -23.44 -1.44
CA TYR A 555 39.36 -23.74 -2.08
C TYR A 555 38.95 -22.69 -3.12
N TRP A 556 39.19 -21.40 -2.82
CA TRP A 556 38.94 -20.30 -3.75
C TRP A 556 39.78 -20.40 -5.03
N GLU A 557 41.09 -20.64 -4.87
CA GLU A 557 42.04 -20.78 -5.98
C GLU A 557 41.73 -22.02 -6.83
N ALA A 558 41.36 -23.14 -6.20
CA ALA A 558 40.95 -24.35 -6.89
C ALA A 558 39.55 -24.28 -7.53
N HIS A 559 38.80 -23.21 -7.28
CA HIS A 559 37.40 -23.07 -7.68
C HIS A 559 36.51 -24.22 -7.13
N ASP A 560 36.79 -24.66 -5.90
CA ASP A 560 36.04 -25.72 -5.20
C ASP A 560 34.82 -25.12 -4.49
N VAL A 561 33.75 -24.91 -5.25
CA VAL A 561 32.50 -24.30 -4.76
C VAL A 561 31.87 -25.08 -3.59
N PRO A 562 31.74 -26.43 -3.64
CA PRO A 562 31.23 -27.19 -2.48
C PRO A 562 32.02 -26.95 -1.19
N ALA A 563 33.36 -26.96 -1.26
CA ALA A 563 34.20 -26.73 -0.08
C ALA A 563 34.11 -25.28 0.44
N LEU A 564 33.95 -24.30 -0.46
CA LEU A 564 33.70 -22.90 -0.08
C LEU A 564 32.36 -22.71 0.62
N VAL A 565 31.29 -23.35 0.11
CA VAL A 565 29.97 -23.31 0.77
C VAL A 565 30.05 -23.91 2.18
N GLU A 566 30.73 -25.06 2.33
CA GLU A 566 30.95 -25.66 3.64
C GLU A 566 31.78 -24.75 4.57
N ALA A 567 32.83 -24.09 4.05
CA ALA A 567 33.62 -23.13 4.82
C ALA A 567 32.79 -21.92 5.28
N LEU A 568 31.94 -21.37 4.41
CA LEU A 568 31.03 -20.27 4.74
C LEU A 568 30.05 -20.65 5.86
N GLN A 569 29.50 -21.87 5.80
CA GLN A 569 28.56 -22.38 6.81
C GLN A 569 29.24 -22.71 8.14
N SER A 570 30.37 -23.43 8.12
CA SER A 570 31.05 -23.93 9.32
C SER A 570 31.86 -22.87 10.07
N SER A 571 32.29 -21.79 9.41
CA SER A 571 33.05 -20.68 10.01
C SER A 571 32.20 -19.71 10.85
N GLY A 572 30.87 -19.85 10.85
CA GLY A 572 29.94 -18.87 11.43
C GLY A 572 29.81 -17.59 10.58
N THR A 573 30.31 -17.57 9.34
CA THR A 573 30.21 -16.40 8.46
C THR A 573 28.76 -16.05 8.14
N ILE A 574 27.91 -17.06 7.90
CA ILE A 574 26.48 -16.85 7.61
C ILE A 574 25.77 -16.17 8.78
N ASP A 575 26.04 -16.58 10.02
CA ASP A 575 25.45 -15.96 11.22
C ASP A 575 25.88 -14.50 11.36
N ARG A 576 27.16 -14.21 11.12
CA ARG A 576 27.67 -12.82 11.13
C ARG A 576 27.04 -11.96 10.01
N CYS A 577 26.79 -12.53 8.84
CA CYS A 577 26.06 -11.83 7.78
C CYS A 577 24.63 -11.49 8.23
N ASN A 578 23.96 -12.43 8.91
CA ASN A 578 22.63 -12.20 9.49
C ASN A 578 22.65 -11.10 10.58
N GLU A 579 23.67 -11.09 11.44
CA GLU A 579 23.87 -10.02 12.43
C GLU A 579 24.09 -8.66 11.77
N ASP A 580 24.91 -8.59 10.72
CA ASP A 580 25.19 -7.36 9.97
C ASP A 580 23.94 -6.83 9.26
N ILE A 581 23.12 -7.71 8.69
CA ILE A 581 21.79 -7.39 8.12
C ILE A 581 20.91 -6.74 9.21
N GLN A 582 20.75 -7.40 10.35
CA GLN A 582 19.89 -6.92 11.45
C GLN A 582 20.40 -5.62 12.05
N ARG A 583 21.73 -5.46 12.16
CA ARG A 583 22.34 -4.20 12.63
C ARG A 583 22.06 -3.05 11.66
N THR A 584 22.33 -3.26 10.38
CA THR A 584 22.14 -2.23 9.33
C THR A 584 20.71 -1.70 9.29
N VAL A 585 19.74 -2.59 9.47
CA VAL A 585 18.31 -2.27 9.42
C VAL A 585 17.87 -1.53 10.68
N ARG A 586 18.29 -1.99 11.86
CA ARG A 586 18.01 -1.31 13.14
C ARG A 586 18.62 0.08 13.20
N GLU A 587 19.88 0.24 12.80
CA GLU A 587 20.54 1.55 12.73
C GLU A 587 19.78 2.53 11.83
N GLY A 588 19.17 2.04 10.75
CA GLY A 588 18.31 2.85 9.89
C GLY A 588 16.95 3.16 10.53
N TRP A 589 16.33 2.17 11.18
CA TRP A 589 15.03 2.31 11.84
C TRP A 589 15.07 3.36 12.96
N ASP A 590 16.12 3.35 13.77
CA ASP A 590 16.30 4.30 14.88
C ASP A 590 16.30 5.78 14.41
N LEU A 591 16.71 6.04 13.15
CA LEU A 591 16.69 7.38 12.57
C LEU A 591 15.27 7.87 12.26
N VAL A 592 14.36 6.98 11.87
CA VAL A 592 12.99 7.32 11.46
C VAL A 592 12.01 7.20 12.60
N ASP A 593 12.15 6.19 13.47
CA ASP A 593 11.20 5.85 14.53
C ASP A 593 10.91 7.04 15.46
N ALA A 594 11.96 7.73 15.89
CA ALA A 594 11.88 8.83 16.83
C ALA A 594 11.26 10.12 16.25
N ILE A 595 11.20 10.25 14.93
CA ILE A 595 10.80 11.50 14.26
C ILE A 595 9.55 11.37 13.39
N THR A 596 9.00 10.17 13.26
CA THR A 596 7.71 9.93 12.59
C THR A 596 6.63 9.58 13.62
N PRO A 597 5.39 10.07 13.42
CA PRO A 597 4.29 9.78 14.33
C PRO A 597 4.03 8.27 14.42
N ASN A 598 3.49 7.82 15.55
CA ASN A 598 2.96 6.47 15.64
C ASN A 598 1.72 6.37 14.76
N SER A 599 1.78 5.48 13.77
CA SER A 599 0.71 5.31 12.79
C SER A 599 0.65 3.85 12.35
N TYR A 600 -0.49 3.47 11.77
CA TYR A 600 -0.64 2.17 11.13
C TYR A 600 0.39 1.98 9.99
N SER A 601 0.59 3.05 9.19
CA SER A 601 1.61 3.07 8.14
C SER A 601 3.01 2.77 8.66
N LYS A 602 3.38 3.26 9.85
CA LYS A 602 4.66 2.97 10.50
C LYS A 602 4.82 1.51 10.87
N ALA A 603 3.78 0.91 11.44
CA ALA A 603 3.79 -0.50 11.76
C ALA A 603 3.86 -1.39 10.51
N LEU A 604 3.07 -1.07 9.48
CA LEU A 604 3.08 -1.79 8.22
C LEU A 604 4.45 -1.68 7.53
N PHE A 605 5.09 -0.50 7.57
CA PHE A 605 6.44 -0.34 7.06
C PHE A 605 7.40 -1.25 7.84
N SER A 606 7.39 -1.23 9.17
CA SER A 606 8.25 -2.09 10.00
C SER A 606 8.09 -3.57 9.64
N LEU A 607 6.83 -4.06 9.57
CA LEU A 607 6.51 -5.43 9.19
C LEU A 607 6.97 -5.76 7.77
N PHE A 608 6.82 -4.82 6.85
CA PHE A 608 7.27 -4.98 5.47
C PHE A 608 8.79 -5.05 5.36
N ALA A 609 9.51 -4.20 6.09
CA ALA A 609 10.96 -4.23 6.16
C ALA A 609 11.46 -5.56 6.75
N GLU A 610 10.88 -6.00 7.85
CA GLU A 610 11.17 -7.32 8.42
C GLU A 610 10.88 -8.43 7.42
N PHE A 611 9.74 -8.42 6.73
CA PHE A 611 9.41 -9.39 5.69
C PHE A 611 10.46 -9.42 4.57
N LEU A 612 10.87 -8.25 4.05
CA LEU A 612 11.87 -8.17 2.98
C LEU A 612 13.20 -8.81 3.38
N ILE A 613 13.52 -8.80 4.67
CA ILE A 613 14.74 -9.37 5.20
C ILE A 613 14.54 -10.82 5.62
N VAL A 614 13.39 -11.21 6.17
CA VAL A 614 13.18 -12.54 6.77
C VAL A 614 12.72 -13.58 5.75
N GLN A 615 11.80 -13.22 4.84
CA GLN A 615 11.01 -14.17 4.04
C GLN A 615 11.70 -14.69 2.76
N HIS A 616 13.00 -14.87 2.84
CA HIS A 616 13.71 -15.76 1.95
C HIS A 616 14.13 -17.08 2.63
N TYR A 617 13.43 -17.47 3.70
CA TYR A 617 13.65 -18.73 4.41
C TYR A 617 12.51 -19.72 4.29
#